data_AF-A0A0R1WIU6-F1
#
_entry.id   AF-A0A0R1WIU6-F1
#
_cell.length_a   1.000
_cell.length_b   1.000
_cell.length_c   1.000
_cell.angle_alpha   90.00
_cell.angle_beta   90.00
_cell.angle_gamma   90.00
#
_symmetry.space_group_name_H-M   'P 1'
#
loop_
_entity.id
_entity.type
_entity.pdbx_description
1 polymer ?
#
loop_
_entity_poly.entity_id
_entity_poly.type
_entity_poly.pdbx_seq_one_letter_code
_entity_poly.pdbx_strand_id
1 'polypeptide(L)'
;MSQMFGGCSDLRMLNITNFDTKKVTNMNGMFAGCETLEELDLSNFDTKNVKSMDNMFQATDALKSLKLGDKFVVPENKEKDLKLVNRTWIDVGTGTTKNPKPTNKIGISSDELLKHHDKGNWVVKPEKEYLGNFRIMVANNLHKDIVVTVPDEIRPEYVGSVFEVAVPQITGFNADRKTLTVTATDEGLISNEEVTYTEVVEKPAVVQSAAQTTSSVQLAEKVIKPKAVTTPTPTVEKAAGPQKTVETETVVTAKPEPEPSEEQGKVTKFMNYISVHPDLKAAKTYSMNGKINDGNTLRPGYSWFSDKQLQLGNQKYYHVLGDSWIKAEDVFIYREAQNLVKTKDVVMTNLFNSRAELLTNRGLGALSTWQTSKEVILGNHKYYQITANEFVDSDNVEIVNE
;
A
#
# COMPACT_ATOMS: atom_id res chain seq x y z
N MET A 1 1.62 31.24 24.06
CA MET A 1 1.55 30.65 22.70
C MET A 1 0.11 30.24 22.43
N SER A 2 -0.83 31.21 22.45
CA SER A 2 -2.23 30.95 22.13
C SER A 2 -2.39 30.92 20.61
N GLN A 3 -3.16 29.97 20.07
CA GLN A 3 -3.50 29.84 18.64
C GLN A 3 -2.28 29.85 17.69
N MET A 4 -1.11 29.37 18.14
CA MET A 4 0.16 29.53 17.41
C MET A 4 0.20 28.78 16.07
N PHE A 5 -0.51 27.64 15.98
CA PHE A 5 -0.80 26.90 14.75
C PHE A 5 -2.32 26.76 14.56
N GLY A 6 -3.09 27.70 15.13
CA GLY A 6 -4.55 27.68 15.11
C GLY A 6 -5.12 27.88 13.70
N GLY A 7 -5.91 26.93 13.23
CA GLY A 7 -6.51 26.90 11.89
C GLY A 7 -5.60 26.39 10.78
N CYS A 8 -4.45 25.79 11.10
CA CYS A 8 -3.52 25.23 10.10
C CYS A 8 -3.98 23.84 9.60
N SER A 9 -5.11 23.78 8.89
CA SER A 9 -5.72 22.53 8.36
C SER A 9 -4.71 21.60 7.68
N ASP A 10 -3.87 22.16 6.81
CA ASP A 10 -2.93 21.45 5.93
C ASP A 10 -1.62 21.04 6.63
N LEU A 11 -1.47 21.30 7.94
CA LEU A 11 -0.22 21.07 8.69
C LEU A 11 -0.05 19.58 9.05
N ARG A 12 0.63 18.83 8.18
CA ARG A 12 0.84 17.37 8.37
C ARG A 12 1.98 17.01 9.32
N MET A 13 3.03 17.82 9.37
CA MET A 13 4.25 17.58 10.16
C MET A 13 4.71 18.88 10.83
N LEU A 14 5.18 18.80 12.08
CA LEU A 14 5.59 19.96 12.86
C LEU A 14 6.78 19.64 13.78
N ASN A 15 7.93 20.29 13.57
CA ASN A 15 9.08 20.19 14.47
C ASN A 15 9.15 21.41 15.40
N ILE A 16 8.75 21.21 16.66
CA ILE A 16 8.75 22.21 17.74
C ILE A 16 9.65 21.80 18.92
N THR A 17 10.50 20.79 18.72
CA THR A 17 11.36 20.19 19.77
C THR A 17 12.30 21.21 20.45
N ASN A 18 12.65 22.30 19.77
CA ASN A 18 13.56 23.35 20.26
C ASN A 18 12.86 24.50 21.02
N PHE A 19 11.55 24.43 21.30
CA PHE A 19 10.81 25.52 21.97
C PHE A 19 11.08 25.55 23.48
N ASP A 20 11.59 26.68 24.01
CA ASP A 20 11.63 26.91 25.46
C ASP A 20 10.30 27.45 25.98
N THR A 21 9.46 26.57 26.50
CA THR A 21 8.12 26.93 27.01
C THR A 21 8.10 27.30 28.49
N LYS A 22 9.22 27.26 29.23
CA LYS A 22 9.25 27.34 30.71
C LYS A 22 8.55 28.56 31.30
N LYS A 23 8.45 29.66 30.55
CA LYS A 23 7.81 30.93 30.95
C LYS A 23 6.42 31.16 30.35
N VAL A 24 5.89 30.21 29.58
CA VAL A 24 4.59 30.34 28.91
C VAL A 24 3.45 30.15 29.91
N THR A 25 2.52 31.09 29.93
CA THR A 25 1.37 31.10 30.86
C THR A 25 0.03 30.78 30.19
N ASN A 26 -0.03 30.75 28.85
CA ASN A 26 -1.23 30.49 28.05
C ASN A 26 -0.85 29.72 26.77
N MET A 27 -1.55 28.62 26.49
CA MET A 27 -1.41 27.77 25.28
C MET A 27 -2.78 27.48 24.61
N ASN A 28 -3.78 28.35 24.79
CA ASN A 28 -5.14 28.10 24.31
C ASN A 28 -5.19 27.89 22.80
N GLY A 29 -5.82 26.81 22.36
CA GLY A 29 -5.93 26.44 20.95
C GLY A 29 -4.61 26.33 20.19
N MET A 30 -3.47 26.03 20.85
CA MET A 30 -2.16 26.08 20.20
C MET A 30 -2.07 25.25 18.91
N PHE A 31 -2.82 24.15 18.80
CA PHE A 31 -2.94 23.30 17.60
C PHE A 31 -4.40 23.13 17.14
N ALA A 32 -5.32 24.01 17.54
CA ALA A 32 -6.74 23.88 17.21
C ALA A 32 -6.96 23.99 15.69
N GLY A 33 -7.68 23.05 15.08
CA GLY A 33 -7.90 23.00 13.63
C GLY A 33 -6.68 22.59 12.82
N CYS A 34 -5.67 21.95 13.43
CA CYS A 34 -4.63 21.22 12.70
C CYS A 34 -5.17 19.87 12.20
N GLU A 35 -6.15 19.90 11.30
CA GLU A 35 -6.97 18.75 10.90
C GLU A 35 -6.15 17.57 10.32
N THR A 36 -5.03 17.84 9.64
CA THR A 36 -4.17 16.82 9.03
C THR A 36 -2.89 16.47 9.81
N LEU A 37 -2.72 16.97 11.04
CA LEU A 37 -1.52 16.72 11.86
C LEU A 37 -1.51 15.31 12.45
N GLU A 38 -0.63 14.44 11.96
CA GLU A 38 -0.65 13.00 12.30
C GLU A 38 0.24 12.63 13.51
N GLU A 39 1.34 13.34 13.73
CA GLU A 39 2.28 13.11 14.83
C GLU A 39 2.67 14.43 15.54
N LEU A 40 2.79 14.40 16.88
CA LEU A 40 3.17 15.57 17.67
C LEU A 40 4.09 15.23 18.86
N ASP A 41 5.27 15.87 18.90
CA ASP A 41 6.26 15.73 19.97
C ASP A 41 6.27 16.95 20.90
N LEU A 42 5.82 16.74 22.14
CA LEU A 42 5.81 17.72 23.22
C LEU A 42 6.75 17.33 24.38
N SER A 43 7.71 16.40 24.19
CA SER A 43 8.55 15.93 25.31
C SER A 43 9.38 17.04 25.97
N ASN A 44 9.69 18.10 25.23
CA ASN A 44 10.48 19.23 25.70
C ASN A 44 9.62 20.37 26.29
N PHE A 45 8.28 20.26 26.22
CA PHE A 45 7.37 21.27 26.76
C PHE A 45 7.35 21.21 28.29
N ASP A 46 7.80 22.30 28.92
CA ASP A 46 7.53 22.63 30.31
C ASP A 46 6.28 23.51 30.38
N THR A 47 5.17 22.95 30.84
CA THR A 47 3.86 23.62 30.95
C THR A 47 3.52 23.97 32.39
N LYS A 48 4.43 23.80 33.36
CA LYS A 48 4.16 23.99 34.80
C LYS A 48 3.73 25.40 35.19
N ASN A 49 3.99 26.40 34.33
CA ASN A 49 3.56 27.78 34.50
C ASN A 49 2.32 28.16 33.67
N VAL A 50 1.78 27.23 32.86
CA VAL A 50 0.59 27.45 32.03
C VAL A 50 -0.66 27.43 32.91
N LYS A 51 -1.49 28.48 32.79
CA LYS A 51 -2.72 28.67 33.57
C LYS A 51 -3.99 28.35 32.79
N SER A 52 -3.87 28.25 31.46
CA SER A 52 -4.97 28.11 30.51
C SER A 52 -4.37 27.48 29.24
N MET A 53 -4.92 26.34 28.85
CA MET A 53 -4.58 25.56 27.64
C MET A 53 -5.88 25.01 27.02
N ASP A 54 -6.90 25.86 27.04
CA ASP A 54 -8.26 25.53 26.65
C ASP A 54 -8.34 25.38 25.12
N ASN A 55 -9.03 24.33 24.67
CA ASN A 55 -9.18 23.89 23.28
C ASN A 55 -7.86 23.59 22.54
N MET A 56 -6.75 23.33 23.25
CA MET A 56 -5.40 23.17 22.69
C MET A 56 -5.28 22.19 21.50
N PHE A 57 -6.10 21.14 21.47
CA PHE A 57 -6.14 20.10 20.43
C PHE A 57 -7.51 19.97 19.74
N GLN A 58 -8.38 20.99 19.83
CA GLN A 58 -9.71 20.95 19.22
C GLN A 58 -9.60 20.72 17.70
N ALA A 59 -10.27 19.69 17.17
CA ALA A 59 -10.24 19.32 15.74
C ALA A 59 -8.83 18.94 15.19
N THR A 60 -8.02 18.23 15.97
CA THR A 60 -6.82 17.52 15.47
C THR A 60 -7.15 16.06 15.14
N ASP A 61 -8.15 15.82 14.28
CA ASP A 61 -8.81 14.51 14.18
C ASP A 61 -7.94 13.41 13.53
N ALA A 62 -6.90 13.81 12.78
CA ALA A 62 -5.88 12.93 12.21
C ALA A 62 -4.75 12.54 13.18
N LEU A 63 -4.69 13.09 14.40
CA LEU A 63 -3.59 12.86 15.33
C LEU A 63 -3.56 11.39 15.80
N LYS A 64 -2.47 10.70 15.48
CA LYS A 64 -2.24 9.26 15.73
C LYS A 64 -1.09 9.00 16.70
N SER A 65 -0.14 9.93 16.84
CA SER A 65 1.01 9.81 17.73
C SER A 65 1.17 11.08 18.57
N LEU A 66 1.26 10.92 19.89
CA LEU A 66 1.43 12.02 20.84
C LEU A 66 2.51 11.64 21.86
N LYS A 67 3.56 12.46 21.97
CA LYS A 67 4.69 12.23 22.86
C LYS A 67 4.77 13.31 23.93
N LEU A 68 4.66 12.91 25.20
CA LEU A 68 4.62 13.79 26.37
C LEU A 68 5.87 13.59 27.24
N GLY A 69 6.30 14.64 27.97
CA GLY A 69 7.51 14.59 28.81
C GLY A 69 7.29 15.06 30.24
N ASP A 70 8.32 14.93 31.09
CA ASP A 70 8.37 15.18 32.56
C ASP A 70 7.82 16.51 33.08
N LYS A 71 7.50 17.42 32.17
CA LYS A 71 7.12 18.80 32.46
C LYS A 71 5.86 19.22 31.72
N PHE A 72 5.28 18.33 30.90
CA PHE A 72 3.92 18.48 30.39
C PHE A 72 2.95 18.08 31.51
N VAL A 73 2.46 19.09 32.22
CA VAL A 73 1.46 19.00 33.27
C VAL A 73 0.21 19.75 32.79
N VAL A 74 -0.92 19.05 32.80
CA VAL A 74 -2.24 19.69 32.60
C VAL A 74 -2.66 20.36 33.92
N PRO A 75 -3.16 21.60 33.92
CA PRO A 75 -3.70 22.23 35.12
C PRO A 75 -4.87 21.44 35.71
N GLU A 76 -5.08 21.56 37.02
CA GLU A 76 -6.06 20.74 37.75
C GLU A 76 -7.48 20.87 37.15
N ASN A 77 -8.11 19.73 36.86
CA ASN A 77 -9.45 19.61 36.24
C ASN A 77 -9.58 20.19 34.81
N LYS A 78 -8.47 20.48 34.11
CA LYS A 78 -8.48 21.03 32.74
C LYS A 78 -8.38 20.02 31.61
N GLU A 79 -8.23 18.73 31.88
CA GLU A 79 -8.01 17.68 30.88
C GLU A 79 -9.11 17.67 29.81
N LYS A 80 -10.36 17.79 30.24
CA LYS A 80 -11.54 17.89 29.36
C LYS A 80 -11.62 19.17 28.55
N ASP A 81 -10.91 20.23 28.95
CA ASP A 81 -10.87 21.50 28.23
C ASP A 81 -9.83 21.52 27.11
N LEU A 82 -8.80 20.65 27.13
CA LEU A 82 -7.80 20.57 26.05
C LEU A 82 -8.38 20.09 24.70
N LYS A 83 -9.49 19.34 24.73
CA LYS A 83 -10.18 18.74 23.56
C LYS A 83 -9.29 17.83 22.70
N LEU A 84 -8.44 17.01 23.32
CA LEU A 84 -7.70 15.95 22.60
C LEU A 84 -8.68 15.04 21.84
N VAL A 85 -8.32 14.68 20.60
CA VAL A 85 -9.12 13.80 19.73
C VAL A 85 -9.53 12.52 20.46
N ASN A 86 -10.83 12.20 20.48
CA ASN A 86 -11.37 11.09 21.26
C ASN A 86 -10.98 9.73 20.63
N ARG A 87 -9.82 9.22 21.05
CA ARG A 87 -9.27 7.92 20.65
C ARG A 87 -8.96 7.07 21.88
N THR A 88 -8.82 5.77 21.66
CA THR A 88 -8.15 4.85 22.58
C THR A 88 -6.65 4.92 22.31
N TRP A 89 -5.82 5.04 23.36
CA TRP A 89 -4.38 5.20 23.24
C TRP A 89 -3.61 4.06 23.91
N ILE A 90 -2.50 3.64 23.31
CA ILE A 90 -1.58 2.63 23.83
C ILE A 90 -0.17 3.21 24.01
N ASP A 91 0.58 2.67 24.96
CA ASP A 91 1.98 3.02 25.14
C ASP A 91 2.86 2.38 24.04
N VAL A 92 3.91 3.07 23.58
CA VAL A 92 4.85 2.46 22.63
C VAL A 92 5.70 1.34 23.29
N GLY A 93 5.84 1.39 24.62
CA GLY A 93 6.53 0.40 25.43
C GLY A 93 7.96 0.14 24.99
N THR A 94 8.27 -1.12 24.67
CA THR A 94 9.60 -1.54 24.18
C THR A 94 9.72 -1.54 22.65
N GLY A 95 8.75 -0.93 21.96
CA GLY A 95 8.68 -0.85 20.49
C GLY A 95 9.07 0.52 19.94
N THR A 96 8.44 0.88 18.82
CA THR A 96 8.56 2.18 18.15
C THR A 96 7.15 2.73 17.86
N THR A 97 7.00 4.00 17.51
CA THR A 97 5.68 4.57 17.12
C THR A 97 5.03 3.83 15.95
N LYS A 98 5.84 3.24 15.06
CA LYS A 98 5.37 2.39 13.96
C LYS A 98 4.99 1.02 14.47
N ASN A 99 5.93 0.29 15.07
CA ASN A 99 5.75 -1.06 15.61
C ASN A 99 5.83 -1.03 17.15
N PRO A 100 4.75 -0.66 17.86
CA PRO A 100 4.75 -0.50 19.31
C PRO A 100 4.64 -1.86 20.02
N LYS A 101 5.16 -1.93 21.24
CA LYS A 101 5.08 -3.10 22.11
C LYS A 101 4.48 -2.69 23.46
N PRO A 102 3.19 -2.31 23.49
CA PRO A 102 2.53 -1.76 24.67
C PRO A 102 2.56 -2.71 25.85
N THR A 103 2.76 -2.14 27.02
CA THR A 103 2.40 -2.77 28.29
C THR A 103 0.87 -2.78 28.47
N ASN A 104 0.18 -1.75 27.97
CA ASN A 104 -1.22 -1.46 28.27
C ASN A 104 -2.24 -1.93 27.19
N LYS A 105 -2.00 -3.06 26.50
CA LYS A 105 -2.71 -3.55 25.28
C LYS A 105 -4.22 -3.28 25.11
N ILE A 106 -4.99 -3.17 26.20
CA ILE A 106 -6.41 -2.76 26.15
C ILE A 106 -6.54 -1.36 25.54
N GLY A 107 -5.66 -0.45 25.96
CA GLY A 107 -5.65 0.99 25.69
C GLY A 107 -6.38 1.79 26.76
N ILE A 108 -6.03 3.07 26.88
CA ILE A 108 -6.64 4.06 27.80
C ILE A 108 -7.43 5.12 27.02
N SER A 109 -8.35 5.80 27.70
CA SER A 109 -9.11 6.90 27.09
C SER A 109 -8.27 8.18 26.94
N SER A 110 -8.70 9.11 26.07
CA SER A 110 -8.01 10.40 25.89
C SER A 110 -8.06 11.29 27.15
N ASP A 111 -9.17 11.24 27.90
CA ASP A 111 -9.37 11.85 29.23
C ASP A 111 -8.43 11.30 30.32
N GLU A 112 -7.94 10.07 30.11
CA GLU A 112 -7.10 9.32 31.05
C GLU A 112 -5.61 9.47 30.70
N LEU A 113 -5.27 9.50 29.39
CA LEU A 113 -3.94 9.86 28.91
C LEU A 113 -3.52 11.24 29.43
N LEU A 114 -4.42 12.23 29.38
CA LEU A 114 -4.14 13.59 29.88
C LEU A 114 -3.98 13.68 31.42
N LYS A 115 -4.40 12.64 32.15
CA LYS A 115 -4.16 12.48 33.60
C LYS A 115 -2.92 11.66 33.90
N HIS A 116 -2.49 10.83 32.97
CA HIS A 116 -1.34 9.96 33.13
C HIS A 116 -0.07 10.81 33.28
N HIS A 117 0.59 10.70 34.42
CA HIS A 117 1.86 11.40 34.68
C HIS A 117 3.05 10.78 33.92
N ASP A 118 2.80 9.86 32.98
CA ASP A 118 3.86 9.14 32.29
C ASP A 118 4.36 9.85 31.04
N LYS A 119 5.68 9.80 30.96
CA LYS A 119 6.55 10.59 30.08
C LYS A 119 6.72 9.87 28.75
N GLY A 120 5.58 9.45 28.23
CA GLY A 120 5.45 8.38 27.27
C GLY A 120 5.30 8.85 25.84
N ASN A 121 5.71 7.97 24.93
CA ASN A 121 5.28 8.01 23.54
C ASN A 121 3.97 7.21 23.47
N TRP A 122 2.89 7.86 23.06
CA TRP A 122 1.56 7.26 22.93
C TRP A 122 1.18 7.19 21.46
N VAL A 123 0.55 6.09 21.06
CA VAL A 123 -0.07 5.98 19.73
C VAL A 123 -1.53 5.55 19.85
N VAL A 124 -2.35 5.98 18.90
CA VAL A 124 -3.75 5.56 18.81
C VAL A 124 -3.82 4.06 18.60
N LYS A 125 -4.60 3.37 19.43
CA LYS A 125 -4.91 1.96 19.23
C LYS A 125 -5.73 1.84 17.92
N PRO A 126 -5.25 1.07 16.94
CA PRO A 126 -5.94 0.90 15.66
C PRO A 126 -7.33 0.28 15.80
N GLU A 127 -8.20 0.63 14.86
CA GLU A 127 -9.60 0.21 14.83
C GLU A 127 -9.79 -1.23 14.31
N LYS A 128 -8.72 -1.88 13.84
CA LYS A 128 -8.69 -3.25 13.29
C LYS A 128 -7.49 -4.03 13.82
N GLU A 129 -7.73 -5.29 14.14
CA GLU A 129 -6.69 -6.28 14.46
C GLU A 129 -6.40 -7.17 13.24
N TYR A 130 -5.14 -7.57 13.03
CA TYR A 130 -4.73 -8.39 11.88
C TYR A 130 -5.01 -9.88 12.12
N LEU A 131 -6.26 -10.29 11.87
CA LEU A 131 -6.73 -11.66 12.01
C LEU A 131 -6.74 -12.41 10.67
N GLY A 132 -6.11 -13.60 10.64
CA GLY A 132 -6.19 -14.55 9.51
C GLY A 132 -4.90 -14.73 8.70
N ASN A 133 -5.04 -15.42 7.56
CA ASN A 133 -3.94 -15.81 6.68
C ASN A 133 -3.59 -14.69 5.69
N PHE A 134 -2.69 -13.78 6.10
CA PHE A 134 -2.28 -12.68 5.23
C PHE A 134 -1.30 -13.11 4.14
N ARG A 135 -1.53 -12.59 2.94
CA ARG A 135 -0.71 -12.80 1.75
C ARG A 135 -0.40 -11.47 1.10
N ILE A 136 0.88 -11.24 0.79
CA ILE A 136 1.40 -10.02 0.17
C ILE A 136 1.88 -10.38 -1.23
N MET A 137 1.41 -9.66 -2.23
CA MET A 137 1.91 -9.76 -3.60
C MET A 137 3.18 -8.92 -3.74
N VAL A 138 4.22 -9.51 -4.33
CA VAL A 138 5.56 -8.92 -4.44
C VAL A 138 5.87 -8.57 -5.89
N ALA A 139 6.10 -7.29 -6.15
CA ALA A 139 6.54 -6.79 -7.44
C ALA A 139 7.90 -7.40 -7.82
N ASN A 140 8.01 -7.93 -9.03
CA ASN A 140 9.19 -8.69 -9.45
C ASN A 140 9.41 -8.73 -10.97
N ASN A 141 10.57 -9.24 -11.37
CA ASN A 141 10.99 -9.35 -12.77
C ASN A 141 10.64 -10.68 -13.47
N LEU A 142 10.13 -11.71 -12.77
CA LEU A 142 9.89 -13.05 -13.33
C LEU A 142 8.56 -13.20 -14.08
N HIS A 143 7.85 -12.10 -14.36
CA HIS A 143 6.58 -12.08 -15.11
C HIS A 143 5.48 -12.99 -14.53
N LYS A 144 5.55 -13.30 -13.23
CA LYS A 144 4.60 -14.12 -12.49
C LYS A 144 4.32 -13.51 -11.12
N ASP A 145 3.11 -13.71 -10.62
CA ASP A 145 2.69 -13.18 -9.33
C ASP A 145 3.44 -13.95 -8.21
N ILE A 146 4.30 -13.25 -7.46
CA ILE A 146 5.01 -13.83 -6.31
C ILE A 146 4.26 -13.43 -5.05
N VAL A 147 3.93 -14.41 -4.21
CA VAL A 147 3.09 -14.21 -3.03
C VAL A 147 3.81 -14.70 -1.77
N VAL A 148 4.11 -13.77 -0.86
CA VAL A 148 4.58 -14.08 0.49
C VAL A 148 3.37 -14.36 1.37
N THR A 149 3.35 -15.48 2.08
CA THR A 149 2.45 -15.67 3.23
C THR A 149 3.17 -15.15 4.47
N VAL A 150 2.53 -14.26 5.24
CA VAL A 150 3.14 -13.67 6.43
C VAL A 150 3.01 -14.64 7.60
N PRO A 151 4.12 -15.03 8.27
CA PRO A 151 4.08 -15.89 9.45
C PRO A 151 3.33 -15.24 10.63
N ASP A 152 2.59 -16.06 11.36
CA ASP A 152 1.74 -15.65 12.48
C ASP A 152 2.52 -14.93 13.59
N GLU A 153 3.79 -15.29 13.78
CA GLU A 153 4.70 -14.82 14.85
C GLU A 153 5.26 -13.41 14.59
N ILE A 154 5.21 -12.94 13.35
CA ILE A 154 5.67 -11.60 12.95
C ILE A 154 4.54 -10.73 12.39
N ARG A 155 3.28 -11.17 12.47
CA ARG A 155 2.14 -10.30 12.17
C ARG A 155 2.13 -9.11 13.12
N PRO A 156 1.82 -7.91 12.62
CA PRO A 156 1.69 -6.73 13.44
C PRO A 156 0.40 -6.81 14.27
N GLU A 157 0.47 -6.41 15.53
CA GLU A 157 -0.75 -6.14 16.32
C GLU A 157 -1.41 -4.80 15.91
N TYR A 158 -0.70 -3.93 15.18
CA TYR A 158 -1.08 -2.52 15.01
C TYR A 158 -0.87 -1.99 13.56
N VAL A 159 -1.87 -1.29 13.02
CA VAL A 159 -1.77 -0.48 11.79
C VAL A 159 -0.60 0.51 11.92
N GLY A 160 0.13 0.75 10.83
CA GLY A 160 1.36 1.55 10.82
C GLY A 160 2.64 0.77 11.17
N SER A 161 2.51 -0.47 11.68
CA SER A 161 3.66 -1.34 11.98
C SER A 161 4.48 -1.67 10.75
N VAL A 162 5.80 -1.59 10.93
CA VAL A 162 6.80 -1.98 9.95
C VAL A 162 7.60 -3.17 10.49
N PHE A 163 7.81 -4.18 9.65
CA PHE A 163 8.51 -5.43 9.98
C PHE A 163 9.06 -6.09 8.70
N GLU A 164 10.01 -7.03 8.83
CA GLU A 164 10.60 -7.74 7.69
C GLU A 164 9.98 -9.13 7.50
N VAL A 165 9.66 -9.49 6.25
CA VAL A 165 9.25 -10.86 5.86
C VAL A 165 10.28 -11.49 4.93
N ALA A 166 10.42 -12.81 4.94
CA ALA A 166 11.38 -13.51 4.08
C ALA A 166 10.98 -13.49 2.59
N VAL A 167 11.96 -13.31 1.70
CA VAL A 167 11.78 -13.37 0.24
C VAL A 167 11.59 -14.82 -0.22
N PRO A 168 10.56 -15.12 -1.03
CA PRO A 168 10.34 -16.47 -1.53
C PRO A 168 11.53 -16.96 -2.36
N GLN A 169 12.09 -18.10 -1.97
CA GLN A 169 13.14 -18.76 -2.75
C GLN A 169 12.52 -19.45 -3.96
N ILE A 170 13.15 -19.30 -5.14
CA ILE A 170 12.63 -19.83 -6.40
C ILE A 170 13.72 -20.67 -7.05
N THR A 171 13.44 -21.96 -7.25
CA THR A 171 14.38 -22.91 -7.86
C THR A 171 14.91 -22.38 -9.19
N GLY A 172 16.24 -22.35 -9.34
CA GLY A 172 16.92 -21.81 -10.51
C GLY A 172 17.17 -20.29 -10.47
N PHE A 173 16.82 -19.57 -9.40
CA PHE A 173 17.02 -18.12 -9.31
C PHE A 173 17.58 -17.66 -7.95
N ASN A 174 18.51 -16.71 -8.00
CA ASN A 174 18.96 -15.93 -6.84
C ASN A 174 18.16 -14.62 -6.76
N ALA A 175 17.57 -14.30 -5.62
CA ALA A 175 17.00 -12.98 -5.36
C ALA A 175 18.09 -11.96 -5.00
N ASP A 176 17.86 -10.68 -5.31
CA ASP A 176 18.71 -9.54 -4.92
C ASP A 176 18.74 -9.30 -3.40
N ARG A 177 17.63 -9.63 -2.72
CA ARG A 177 17.45 -9.45 -1.27
C ARG A 177 16.90 -10.71 -0.60
N LYS A 178 17.09 -10.80 0.73
CA LYS A 178 16.63 -11.93 1.57
C LYS A 178 15.32 -11.67 2.29
N THR A 179 15.02 -10.40 2.55
CA THR A 179 13.83 -9.93 3.25
C THR A 179 13.20 -8.75 2.50
N LEU A 180 11.95 -8.45 2.85
CA LEU A 180 11.16 -7.33 2.33
C LEU A 180 10.58 -6.55 3.52
N THR A 181 10.69 -5.22 3.50
CA THR A 181 9.96 -4.37 4.43
C THR A 181 8.46 -4.43 4.13
N VAL A 182 7.66 -4.75 5.14
CA VAL A 182 6.20 -4.77 5.09
C VAL A 182 5.64 -3.73 6.03
N THR A 183 4.61 -3.02 5.55
CA THR A 183 3.84 -2.04 6.31
C THR A 183 2.41 -2.54 6.52
N ALA A 184 1.92 -2.38 7.74
CA ALA A 184 0.54 -2.64 8.13
C ALA A 184 -0.36 -1.44 7.78
N THR A 185 -1.42 -1.64 7.00
CA THR A 185 -2.41 -0.60 6.65
C THR A 185 -3.83 -1.02 7.02
N ASP A 186 -4.76 -0.08 7.08
CA ASP A 186 -6.18 -0.37 7.36
C ASP A 186 -6.84 -1.30 6.32
N GLU A 187 -6.21 -1.55 5.18
CA GLU A 187 -6.68 -2.46 4.12
C GLU A 187 -5.97 -3.83 4.14
N GLY A 188 -4.83 -3.98 4.82
CA GLY A 188 -4.09 -5.23 4.88
C GLY A 188 -2.60 -5.06 5.18
N LEU A 189 -1.78 -5.96 4.64
CA LEU A 189 -0.32 -5.90 4.73
C LEU A 189 0.24 -5.66 3.33
N ILE A 190 1.10 -4.67 3.15
CA ILE A 190 1.68 -4.29 1.86
C ILE A 190 3.22 -4.21 1.95
N SER A 191 3.90 -4.39 0.83
CA SER A 191 5.30 -4.01 0.68
C SER A 191 5.43 -3.04 -0.48
N ASN A 192 6.34 -2.07 -0.35
CA ASN A 192 6.69 -1.13 -1.42
C ASN A 192 8.06 -1.45 -2.05
N GLU A 193 8.61 -2.64 -1.76
CA GLU A 193 9.86 -3.12 -2.33
C GLU A 193 9.61 -4.11 -3.49
N GLU A 194 10.47 -4.03 -4.51
CA GLU A 194 10.51 -5.02 -5.60
C GLU A 194 11.64 -6.03 -5.37
N VAL A 195 11.45 -7.28 -5.81
CA VAL A 195 12.51 -8.32 -5.81
C VAL A 195 12.96 -8.60 -7.24
N THR A 196 14.28 -8.52 -7.46
CA THR A 196 14.91 -8.89 -8.73
C THR A 196 15.54 -10.27 -8.61
N TYR A 197 15.05 -11.22 -9.39
CA TYR A 197 15.57 -12.57 -9.48
C TYR A 197 16.52 -12.70 -10.67
N THR A 198 17.74 -13.17 -10.42
CA THR A 198 18.74 -13.49 -11.45
C THR A 198 18.82 -15.00 -11.63
N GLU A 199 18.77 -15.49 -12.86
CA GLU A 199 18.87 -16.92 -13.16
C GLU A 199 20.22 -17.49 -12.74
N VAL A 200 20.19 -18.64 -12.05
CA VAL A 200 21.39 -19.38 -11.65
C VAL A 200 21.89 -20.15 -12.88
N VAL A 201 22.77 -19.50 -13.65
CA VAL A 201 23.47 -20.15 -14.75
C VAL A 201 24.35 -21.26 -14.19
N GLU A 202 23.86 -22.51 -14.23
CA GLU A 202 24.68 -23.68 -13.94
C GLU A 202 25.83 -23.73 -14.94
N LYS A 203 27.02 -23.36 -14.49
CA LYS A 203 28.25 -23.47 -15.28
C LYS A 203 28.42 -24.95 -15.65
N PRO A 204 28.39 -25.33 -16.94
CA PRO A 204 28.33 -26.73 -17.33
C PRO A 204 29.45 -27.54 -16.69
N ALA A 205 29.07 -28.62 -15.99
CA ALA A 205 30.03 -29.50 -15.34
C ALA A 205 30.99 -30.04 -16.40
N VAL A 206 32.28 -29.69 -16.28
CA VAL A 206 33.30 -30.13 -17.23
C VAL A 206 33.50 -31.63 -17.04
N VAL A 207 32.88 -32.42 -17.93
CA VAL A 207 33.00 -33.89 -17.95
C VAL A 207 34.42 -34.24 -18.39
N GLN A 208 35.35 -34.25 -17.43
CA GLN A 208 36.69 -34.79 -17.63
C GLN A 208 36.59 -36.31 -17.76
N SER A 209 36.74 -36.81 -18.99
CA SER A 209 36.82 -38.24 -19.27
C SER A 209 38.14 -38.82 -18.74
N ALA A 210 38.12 -39.33 -17.50
CA ALA A 210 39.20 -40.16 -16.99
C ALA A 210 39.05 -41.60 -17.52
N ALA A 211 40.13 -42.18 -18.05
CA ALA A 211 40.13 -43.53 -18.59
C ALA A 211 40.12 -44.60 -17.49
N GLN A 212 39.83 -45.84 -17.88
CA GLN A 212 39.67 -46.99 -16.98
C GLN A 212 40.95 -47.35 -16.21
N THR A 213 40.79 -47.74 -14.95
CA THR A 213 41.64 -48.75 -14.29
C THR A 213 40.77 -49.87 -13.75
N THR A 214 41.29 -51.09 -13.82
CA THR A 214 40.52 -52.34 -13.62
C THR A 214 40.68 -52.91 -12.21
N SER A 215 39.61 -53.49 -11.67
CA SER A 215 39.74 -54.73 -10.88
C SER A 215 38.46 -55.57 -10.90
N SER A 216 38.60 -56.84 -10.55
CA SER A 216 37.57 -57.88 -10.54
C SER A 216 36.58 -57.73 -9.34
N VAL A 217 35.42 -58.38 -9.26
CA VAL A 217 35.18 -59.84 -9.22
C VAL A 217 33.78 -60.24 -9.75
N GLN A 218 33.75 -61.45 -10.33
CA GLN A 218 32.67 -62.40 -10.67
C GLN A 218 31.18 -62.12 -10.34
N LEU A 219 30.16 -62.80 -10.91
CA LEU A 219 29.90 -63.60 -12.13
C LEU A 219 28.58 -64.35 -11.83
N ALA A 220 27.48 -64.08 -12.53
CA ALA A 220 26.29 -64.95 -12.55
C ALA A 220 25.50 -64.73 -13.86
N GLU A 221 25.60 -65.68 -14.80
CA GLU A 221 24.88 -65.61 -16.08
C GLU A 221 23.54 -66.34 -16.04
N LYS A 222 22.53 -65.81 -16.75
CA LYS A 222 21.68 -66.50 -17.76
C LYS A 222 20.40 -65.70 -18.07
N VAL A 223 19.82 -65.70 -19.29
CA VAL A 223 20.35 -65.92 -20.66
C VAL A 223 19.29 -65.42 -21.68
N ILE A 224 19.74 -64.81 -22.79
CA ILE A 224 19.14 -64.72 -24.16
C ILE A 224 17.57 -64.79 -24.26
N LYS A 225 16.83 -63.71 -24.62
CA LYS A 225 16.56 -63.13 -25.97
C LYS A 225 15.86 -64.09 -26.98
N PRO A 226 15.23 -63.63 -28.09
CA PRO A 226 14.39 -62.44 -28.31
C PRO A 226 13.15 -62.73 -29.23
N LYS A 227 12.43 -61.67 -29.69
CA LYS A 227 11.45 -61.63 -30.82
C LYS A 227 10.09 -62.35 -30.61
N ALA A 228 9.00 -62.05 -31.34
CA ALA A 228 8.55 -60.82 -32.01
C ALA A 228 7.09 -60.95 -32.55
N VAL A 229 6.36 -59.83 -32.63
CA VAL A 229 5.27 -59.50 -33.60
C VAL A 229 4.13 -60.52 -33.85
N THR A 230 2.89 -60.14 -33.48
CA THR A 230 1.72 -59.94 -34.40
C THR A 230 0.48 -59.42 -33.67
N THR A 231 -0.35 -58.62 -34.35
CA THR A 231 -1.76 -58.32 -34.00
C THR A 231 -2.70 -59.39 -34.56
N PRO A 232 -3.95 -59.50 -34.05
CA PRO A 232 -5.08 -59.32 -34.98
C PRO A 232 -6.36 -58.66 -34.41
N THR A 233 -7.15 -58.09 -35.33
CA THR A 233 -8.64 -57.95 -35.33
C THR A 233 -9.16 -58.79 -36.52
N PRO A 234 -10.46 -59.15 -36.71
CA PRO A 234 -11.70 -58.34 -36.55
C PRO A 234 -12.63 -58.92 -35.43
N THR A 235 -13.97 -59.01 -35.40
CA THR A 235 -15.09 -58.90 -36.40
C THR A 235 -16.42 -58.50 -35.72
N VAL A 236 -17.54 -58.50 -36.47
CA VAL A 236 -18.88 -57.98 -36.11
C VAL A 236 -19.97 -59.03 -36.40
N GLU A 237 -21.07 -59.07 -35.61
CA GLU A 237 -22.33 -59.77 -35.99
C GLU A 237 -23.63 -59.06 -35.50
N LYS A 238 -24.80 -59.69 -35.64
CA LYS A 238 -26.15 -59.08 -35.87
C LYS A 238 -27.30 -60.04 -35.45
N ALA A 239 -28.61 -59.70 -35.35
CA ALA A 239 -29.39 -58.44 -35.42
C ALA A 239 -30.84 -58.67 -34.91
N ALA A 240 -31.66 -57.59 -34.80
CA ALA A 240 -33.09 -57.54 -34.44
C ALA A 240 -33.44 -57.93 -32.98
N GLY A 241 -34.55 -57.52 -32.36
CA GLY A 241 -35.72 -56.66 -32.71
C GLY A 241 -36.91 -57.01 -31.78
N PRO A 242 -38.08 -56.32 -31.75
CA PRO A 242 -38.53 -55.11 -32.47
C PRO A 242 -38.95 -53.95 -31.53
N GLN A 243 -39.66 -52.93 -32.05
CA GLN A 243 -40.12 -51.72 -31.35
C GLN A 243 -41.50 -51.85 -30.66
N LYS A 244 -41.82 -50.90 -29.77
CA LYS A 244 -43.17 -50.34 -29.63
C LYS A 244 -43.11 -48.81 -29.48
N THR A 245 -44.19 -48.12 -29.86
CA THR A 245 -44.25 -46.68 -30.11
C THR A 245 -45.05 -45.90 -29.05
N VAL A 246 -44.64 -44.65 -28.81
CA VAL A 246 -45.47 -43.53 -28.34
C VAL A 246 -45.07 -42.30 -29.18
N GLU A 247 -45.97 -41.33 -29.34
CA GLU A 247 -45.97 -40.40 -30.47
C GLU A 247 -45.33 -39.02 -30.20
N THR A 248 -44.80 -38.47 -31.29
CA THR A 248 -44.56 -37.05 -31.64
C THR A 248 -44.69 -35.94 -30.58
N GLU A 249 -43.67 -35.07 -30.54
CA GLU A 249 -43.89 -33.64 -30.82
C GLU A 249 -42.68 -33.05 -31.56
N THR A 250 -42.90 -32.25 -32.61
CA THR A 250 -41.82 -31.72 -33.47
C THR A 250 -41.60 -30.23 -33.26
N VAL A 251 -40.60 -29.88 -32.46
CA VAL A 251 -40.12 -28.49 -32.34
C VAL A 251 -39.05 -28.22 -33.40
N VAL A 252 -39.32 -27.28 -34.30
CA VAL A 252 -38.34 -26.81 -35.30
C VAL A 252 -37.38 -25.84 -34.61
N THR A 253 -36.18 -26.30 -34.26
CA THR A 253 -35.13 -25.43 -33.73
C THR A 253 -34.46 -24.66 -34.88
N ALA A 254 -34.64 -23.33 -34.87
CA ALA A 254 -33.83 -22.44 -35.70
C ALA A 254 -32.35 -22.54 -35.26
N LYS A 255 -31.43 -22.48 -36.24
CA LYS A 255 -29.99 -22.40 -35.98
C LYS A 255 -29.70 -21.11 -35.20
N PRO A 256 -28.97 -21.15 -34.06
CA PRO A 256 -28.55 -19.94 -33.37
C PRO A 256 -27.70 -19.04 -34.28
N GLU A 257 -28.04 -17.75 -34.26
CA GLU A 257 -27.19 -16.67 -34.76
C GLU A 257 -25.92 -16.60 -33.87
N PRO A 258 -24.72 -16.36 -34.44
CA PRO A 258 -23.51 -16.31 -33.62
C PRO A 258 -23.58 -15.15 -32.63
N GLU A 259 -23.31 -15.43 -31.35
CA GLU A 259 -23.21 -14.39 -30.32
C GLU A 259 -22.15 -13.34 -30.71
N PRO A 260 -22.36 -12.05 -30.39
CA PRO A 260 -21.38 -11.03 -30.67
C PRO A 260 -20.07 -11.37 -29.95
N SER A 261 -18.99 -11.47 -30.71
CA SER A 261 -17.67 -11.84 -30.17
C SER A 261 -17.25 -10.89 -29.05
N GLU A 262 -17.08 -11.40 -27.83
CA GLU A 262 -16.55 -10.61 -26.72
C GLU A 262 -15.21 -9.98 -27.14
N GLU A 263 -15.12 -8.65 -27.05
CA GLU A 263 -13.92 -7.91 -27.44
C GLU A 263 -12.81 -8.21 -26.41
N GLN A 264 -11.93 -9.17 -26.74
CA GLN A 264 -10.88 -9.63 -25.82
C GLN A 264 -9.85 -8.51 -25.57
N GLY A 265 -10.07 -7.78 -24.49
CA GLY A 265 -9.26 -6.62 -24.11
C GLY A 265 -7.78 -6.96 -23.91
N LYS A 266 -6.91 -6.07 -24.38
CA LYS A 266 -5.46 -6.29 -24.40
C LYS A 266 -4.85 -5.95 -23.04
N VAL A 267 -4.53 -6.97 -22.26
CA VAL A 267 -3.74 -6.84 -21.03
C VAL A 267 -2.25 -6.63 -21.37
N THR A 268 -1.58 -5.71 -20.67
CA THR A 268 -0.12 -5.47 -20.75
C THR A 268 0.47 -5.16 -19.38
N LYS A 269 1.77 -5.43 -19.17
CA LYS A 269 2.48 -5.11 -17.92
C LYS A 269 2.48 -3.59 -17.67
N PHE A 270 2.15 -3.19 -16.44
CA PHE A 270 2.13 -1.80 -15.99
C PHE A 270 2.46 -1.81 -14.50
N MET A 271 3.68 -1.43 -14.11
CA MET A 271 4.14 -1.50 -12.70
C MET A 271 4.22 -0.09 -12.12
N ASN A 272 3.13 0.42 -11.57
CA ASN A 272 3.10 1.73 -10.89
C ASN A 272 2.01 1.75 -9.81
N TYR A 273 2.12 2.68 -8.87
CA TYR A 273 1.01 2.97 -7.97
C TYR A 273 -0.01 3.88 -8.66
N ILE A 274 -1.26 3.73 -8.24
CA ILE A 274 -2.40 4.55 -8.63
C ILE A 274 -3.18 5.00 -7.39
N SER A 275 -3.80 6.16 -7.48
CA SER A 275 -4.69 6.70 -6.43
C SER A 275 -5.86 7.41 -7.07
N VAL A 276 -7.05 7.30 -6.47
CA VAL A 276 -8.27 7.95 -6.95
C VAL A 276 -8.14 9.47 -6.81
N HIS A 277 -8.50 10.19 -7.87
CA HIS A 277 -8.43 11.66 -7.87
C HIS A 277 -9.22 12.24 -6.67
N PRO A 278 -8.68 13.19 -5.89
CA PRO A 278 -9.33 13.69 -4.67
C PRO A 278 -10.65 14.44 -4.87
N ASP A 279 -11.03 14.76 -6.12
CA ASP A 279 -12.33 15.33 -6.46
C ASP A 279 -13.46 14.27 -6.55
N LEU A 280 -13.11 13.00 -6.74
CA LEU A 280 -14.04 11.87 -6.76
C LEU A 280 -14.31 11.36 -5.34
N LYS A 281 -15.59 11.30 -4.94
CA LYS A 281 -15.99 10.71 -3.65
C LYS A 281 -15.59 9.23 -3.52
N ALA A 282 -15.72 8.50 -4.62
CA ALA A 282 -15.19 7.16 -4.83
C ALA A 282 -15.24 6.82 -6.33
N ALA A 283 -14.33 5.97 -6.79
CA ALA A 283 -14.29 5.41 -8.15
C ALA A 283 -14.86 3.99 -8.18
N LYS A 284 -15.36 3.56 -9.34
CA LYS A 284 -15.94 2.21 -9.53
C LYS A 284 -14.88 1.21 -9.97
N THR A 285 -15.08 -0.07 -9.60
CA THR A 285 -14.31 -1.18 -10.16
C THR A 285 -15.13 -1.99 -11.16
N TYR A 286 -14.42 -2.69 -12.04
CA TYR A 286 -14.92 -3.40 -13.21
C TYR A 286 -14.23 -4.76 -13.34
N SER A 287 -14.85 -5.74 -14.00
CA SER A 287 -14.23 -7.00 -14.41
C SER A 287 -13.36 -6.84 -15.67
N MET A 288 -12.57 -7.87 -16.02
CA MET A 288 -11.80 -7.88 -17.27
C MET A 288 -12.67 -7.70 -18.53
N ASN A 289 -13.96 -8.07 -18.48
CA ASN A 289 -14.93 -7.87 -19.58
C ASN A 289 -15.70 -6.53 -19.45
N GLY A 290 -15.21 -5.57 -18.64
CA GLY A 290 -15.76 -4.22 -18.54
C GLY A 290 -17.11 -4.09 -17.81
N LYS A 291 -17.62 -5.16 -17.19
CA LYS A 291 -18.86 -5.12 -16.38
C LYS A 291 -18.55 -4.50 -15.01
N ILE A 292 -19.47 -3.72 -14.45
CA ILE A 292 -19.28 -3.09 -13.12
C ILE A 292 -19.31 -4.17 -12.03
N ASN A 293 -18.37 -4.09 -11.08
CA ASN A 293 -18.38 -4.89 -9.87
C ASN A 293 -19.24 -4.17 -8.81
N ASP A 294 -20.53 -4.50 -8.73
CA ASP A 294 -21.48 -3.79 -7.85
C ASP A 294 -21.04 -3.81 -6.37
N GLY A 295 -21.09 -2.62 -5.74
CA GLY A 295 -20.64 -2.39 -4.37
C GLY A 295 -19.14 -2.11 -4.22
N ASN A 296 -18.28 -2.61 -5.11
CA ASN A 296 -16.82 -2.47 -4.99
C ASN A 296 -16.34 -1.12 -5.54
N THR A 297 -16.04 -0.20 -4.62
CA THR A 297 -15.56 1.17 -4.93
C THR A 297 -14.30 1.53 -4.17
N LEU A 298 -13.46 2.37 -4.77
CA LEU A 298 -12.17 2.82 -4.24
C LEU A 298 -12.22 4.30 -3.84
N ARG A 299 -11.62 4.69 -2.72
CA ARG A 299 -11.76 6.03 -2.12
C ARG A 299 -10.55 6.94 -2.39
N PRO A 300 -10.73 8.26 -2.53
CA PRO A 300 -9.62 9.19 -2.64
C PRO A 300 -8.70 9.11 -1.41
N GLY A 301 -7.40 9.38 -1.59
CA GLY A 301 -6.39 9.35 -0.53
C GLY A 301 -5.76 7.98 -0.24
N TYR A 302 -6.34 6.89 -0.75
CA TYR A 302 -5.79 5.54 -0.66
C TYR A 302 -4.89 5.20 -1.85
N SER A 303 -4.09 4.15 -1.72
CA SER A 303 -2.93 3.87 -2.58
C SER A 303 -2.92 2.40 -3.00
N TRP A 304 -3.02 2.11 -4.29
CA TRP A 304 -2.98 0.74 -4.80
C TRP A 304 -1.84 0.53 -5.78
N PHE A 305 -1.17 -0.60 -5.65
CA PHE A 305 -0.20 -1.04 -6.66
C PHE A 305 -0.93 -1.70 -7.81
N SER A 306 -0.68 -1.23 -9.03
CA SER A 306 -1.11 -1.90 -10.25
C SER A 306 0.09 -2.55 -10.93
N ASP A 307 -0.12 -3.77 -11.42
CA ASP A 307 0.86 -4.64 -12.11
C ASP A 307 0.52 -4.87 -13.60
N LYS A 308 -0.75 -4.67 -13.96
CA LYS A 308 -1.36 -4.98 -15.26
C LYS A 308 -2.30 -3.82 -15.66
N GLN A 309 -2.17 -3.32 -16.89
CA GLN A 309 -3.17 -2.42 -17.51
C GLN A 309 -3.95 -3.17 -18.59
N LEU A 310 -5.24 -2.87 -18.73
CA LEU A 310 -6.16 -3.45 -19.70
C LEU A 310 -6.64 -2.36 -20.65
N GLN A 311 -6.52 -2.60 -21.96
CA GLN A 311 -7.13 -1.78 -22.99
C GLN A 311 -8.35 -2.53 -23.58
N LEU A 312 -9.55 -2.02 -23.33
CA LEU A 312 -10.83 -2.59 -23.79
C LEU A 312 -11.56 -1.51 -24.59
N GLY A 313 -11.70 -1.71 -25.91
CA GLY A 313 -11.99 -0.65 -26.86
C GLY A 313 -11.06 0.56 -26.66
N ASN A 314 -11.65 1.76 -26.60
CA ASN A 314 -10.93 3.00 -26.29
C ASN A 314 -10.64 3.20 -24.80
N GLN A 315 -11.26 2.45 -23.89
CA GLN A 315 -11.09 2.63 -22.45
C GLN A 315 -9.84 1.89 -21.95
N LYS A 316 -9.00 2.62 -21.21
CA LYS A 316 -7.92 2.03 -20.42
C LYS A 316 -8.37 1.81 -18.97
N TYR A 317 -7.95 0.68 -18.41
CA TYR A 317 -8.10 0.33 -17.01
C TYR A 317 -6.76 -0.13 -16.41
N TYR A 318 -6.67 -0.08 -15.08
CA TYR A 318 -5.56 -0.59 -14.27
C TYR A 318 -6.07 -1.66 -13.32
N HIS A 319 -5.36 -2.77 -13.18
CA HIS A 319 -5.69 -3.83 -12.22
C HIS A 319 -5.44 -3.36 -10.78
N VAL A 320 -6.27 -3.84 -9.84
CA VAL A 320 -6.20 -3.51 -8.41
C VAL A 320 -6.13 -4.78 -7.56
N LEU A 321 -7.13 -5.65 -7.66
CA LEU A 321 -7.19 -6.88 -6.85
C LEU A 321 -8.15 -7.93 -7.44
N GLY A 322 -7.65 -9.15 -7.68
CA GLY A 322 -8.45 -10.29 -8.16
C GLY A 322 -8.87 -10.12 -9.62
N ASP A 323 -10.14 -9.79 -9.85
CA ASP A 323 -10.67 -9.30 -11.14
C ASP A 323 -11.30 -7.91 -10.98
N SER A 324 -10.67 -7.06 -10.15
CA SER A 324 -11.07 -5.67 -9.98
C SER A 324 -10.12 -4.75 -10.74
N TRP A 325 -10.67 -4.07 -11.74
CA TRP A 325 -10.00 -3.10 -12.59
C TRP A 325 -10.64 -1.72 -12.38
N ILE A 326 -9.85 -0.65 -12.36
CA ILE A 326 -10.32 0.73 -12.25
C ILE A 326 -9.98 1.51 -13.53
N LYS A 327 -10.86 2.43 -13.94
CA LYS A 327 -10.64 3.26 -15.14
C LYS A 327 -9.44 4.20 -14.96
N ALA A 328 -8.65 4.36 -16.02
CA ALA A 328 -7.49 5.26 -16.04
C ALA A 328 -7.81 6.77 -15.96
N GLU A 329 -9.10 7.16 -16.01
CA GLU A 329 -9.58 8.55 -15.86
C GLU A 329 -10.08 8.88 -14.44
N ASP A 330 -10.23 7.83 -13.60
CA ASP A 330 -10.62 7.94 -12.20
C ASP A 330 -9.40 7.99 -11.26
N VAL A 331 -8.19 7.75 -11.77
CA VAL A 331 -6.94 7.66 -11.00
C VAL A 331 -5.77 8.39 -11.65
N PHE A 332 -4.87 8.92 -10.81
CA PHE A 332 -3.55 9.39 -11.23
C PHE A 332 -2.46 8.35 -10.94
N ILE A 333 -1.39 8.35 -11.74
CA ILE A 333 -0.26 7.41 -11.66
C ILE A 333 0.89 8.08 -10.88
N TYR A 334 1.52 7.36 -9.95
CA TYR A 334 2.59 7.94 -9.14
C TYR A 334 3.61 6.92 -8.61
N ARG A 335 4.66 7.45 -7.95
CA ARG A 335 5.66 6.74 -7.13
C ARG A 335 5.80 7.45 -5.78
N GLU A 336 5.87 6.70 -4.67
CA GLU A 336 6.17 7.30 -3.37
C GLU A 336 7.60 7.88 -3.42
N ALA A 337 7.75 9.18 -3.16
CA ALA A 337 9.03 9.88 -3.33
C ALA A 337 9.09 11.12 -2.43
N GLN A 338 9.83 10.98 -1.33
CA GLN A 338 10.16 12.07 -0.42
C GLN A 338 11.29 12.90 -1.01
N ASN A 339 10.96 14.04 -1.63
CA ASN A 339 11.94 15.02 -2.11
C ASN A 339 11.80 16.32 -1.33
N LEU A 340 12.89 17.08 -1.26
CA LEU A 340 12.88 18.48 -0.87
C LEU A 340 13.04 19.31 -2.15
N VAL A 341 12.02 20.08 -2.54
CA VAL A 341 12.01 20.86 -3.79
C VAL A 341 12.05 22.35 -3.50
N LYS A 342 12.83 23.09 -4.29
CA LYS A 342 12.95 24.54 -4.20
C LYS A 342 12.41 25.20 -5.46
N THR A 343 11.63 26.26 -5.28
CA THR A 343 11.13 27.10 -6.38
C THR A 343 12.21 27.99 -6.95
N LYS A 344 12.06 28.35 -8.24
CA LYS A 344 12.94 29.29 -8.94
C LYS A 344 12.67 30.72 -8.46
N ASP A 345 13.53 31.67 -8.86
CA ASP A 345 13.35 33.10 -8.58
C ASP A 345 12.28 33.71 -9.51
N VAL A 346 11.03 33.33 -9.28
CA VAL A 346 9.84 33.78 -10.01
C VAL A 346 8.75 34.15 -9.02
N VAL A 347 8.00 35.22 -9.31
CA VAL A 347 7.02 35.83 -8.39
C VAL A 347 6.06 34.82 -7.76
N MET A 348 5.62 33.83 -8.55
CA MET A 348 4.86 32.68 -8.09
C MET A 348 5.16 31.48 -9.00
N THR A 349 5.40 30.32 -8.42
CA THR A 349 5.41 29.03 -9.13
C THR A 349 3.99 28.44 -9.08
N ASN A 350 3.44 28.12 -10.26
CA ASN A 350 2.09 27.59 -10.40
C ASN A 350 1.94 26.19 -9.78
N LEU A 351 0.74 25.92 -9.25
CA LEU A 351 0.31 24.59 -8.82
C LEU A 351 -0.79 24.06 -9.74
N PHE A 352 -0.89 22.75 -9.82
CA PHE A 352 -1.88 22.02 -10.60
C PHE A 352 -2.63 21.03 -9.71
N ASN A 353 -3.85 20.64 -10.11
CA ASN A 353 -4.56 19.55 -9.46
C ASN A 353 -4.14 18.17 -10.04
N SER A 354 -4.69 17.08 -9.48
CA SER A 354 -4.37 15.72 -9.95
C SER A 354 -4.85 15.40 -11.37
N ARG A 355 -5.58 16.30 -12.05
CA ARG A 355 -5.96 16.22 -13.47
C ARG A 355 -5.09 17.10 -14.38
N ALA A 356 -4.02 17.69 -13.83
CA ALA A 356 -3.13 18.68 -14.46
C ALA A 356 -3.82 20.00 -14.84
N GLU A 357 -4.93 20.34 -14.17
CA GLU A 357 -5.60 21.63 -14.33
C GLU A 357 -4.94 22.69 -13.42
N LEU A 358 -4.69 23.89 -13.97
CA LEU A 358 -4.02 24.98 -13.26
C LEU A 358 -4.86 25.52 -12.09
N LEU A 359 -4.27 25.58 -10.90
CA LEU A 359 -4.84 26.26 -9.74
C LEU A 359 -4.54 27.75 -9.82
N THR A 360 -5.59 28.57 -9.94
CA THR A 360 -5.48 30.02 -10.16
C THR A 360 -5.50 30.86 -8.87
N ASN A 361 -5.77 30.22 -7.73
CA ASN A 361 -5.91 30.84 -6.41
C ASN A 361 -4.80 30.48 -5.41
N ARG A 362 -3.87 29.59 -5.77
CA ARG A 362 -2.76 29.13 -4.92
C ARG A 362 -1.51 28.88 -5.78
N GLY A 363 -0.35 29.20 -5.24
CA GLY A 363 0.95 28.92 -5.84
C GLY A 363 2.06 29.01 -4.79
N LEU A 364 3.26 28.57 -5.14
CA LEU A 364 4.43 28.60 -4.26
C LEU A 364 5.21 29.92 -4.47
N GLY A 365 5.68 30.55 -3.40
CA GLY A 365 6.43 31.82 -3.50
C GLY A 365 7.87 31.64 -3.99
N ALA A 366 8.47 32.70 -4.55
CA ALA A 366 9.85 32.71 -5.03
C ALA A 366 10.87 32.12 -4.04
N LEU A 367 11.82 31.32 -4.54
CA LEU A 367 12.97 30.75 -3.79
C LEU A 367 12.61 29.95 -2.51
N SER A 368 11.33 29.61 -2.32
CA SER A 368 10.83 28.83 -1.18
C SER A 368 11.05 27.32 -1.37
N THR A 369 11.28 26.62 -0.25
CA THR A 369 11.58 25.19 -0.20
C THR A 369 10.42 24.41 0.44
N TRP A 370 10.04 23.29 -0.17
CA TRP A 370 8.87 22.47 0.19
C TRP A 370 9.24 20.99 0.21
N GLN A 371 8.74 20.25 1.20
CA GLN A 371 8.85 18.79 1.23
C GLN A 371 7.68 18.17 0.45
N THR A 372 7.95 17.14 -0.35
CA THR A 372 6.97 16.52 -1.26
C THR A 372 6.73 15.06 -0.90
N SER A 373 5.52 14.54 -1.07
CA SER A 373 5.20 13.15 -0.74
C SER A 373 5.37 12.14 -1.88
N LYS A 374 5.06 12.54 -3.12
CA LYS A 374 4.95 11.64 -4.28
C LYS A 374 5.49 12.29 -5.55
N GLU A 375 6.13 11.49 -6.40
CA GLU A 375 6.34 11.82 -7.82
C GLU A 375 5.14 11.32 -8.63
N VAL A 376 4.44 12.24 -9.30
CA VAL A 376 3.21 11.96 -10.04
C VAL A 376 3.45 12.14 -11.53
N ILE A 377 2.85 11.28 -12.36
CA ILE A 377 2.87 11.39 -13.81
C ILE A 377 1.46 11.74 -14.28
N LEU A 378 1.27 12.97 -14.75
CA LEU A 378 0.00 13.43 -15.33
C LEU A 378 0.21 13.69 -16.82
N GLY A 379 -0.51 12.93 -17.65
CA GLY A 379 -0.22 12.87 -19.09
C GLY A 379 1.21 12.39 -19.34
N ASN A 380 2.04 13.26 -19.91
CA ASN A 380 3.47 12.99 -20.17
C ASN A 380 4.41 13.79 -19.25
N HIS A 381 3.90 14.56 -18.29
CA HIS A 381 4.68 15.46 -17.43
C HIS A 381 4.83 14.88 -16.02
N LYS A 382 5.99 15.13 -15.38
CA LYS A 382 6.24 14.79 -13.97
C LYS A 382 5.84 15.98 -13.09
N TYR A 383 5.22 15.68 -11.96
CA TYR A 383 4.91 16.63 -10.90
C TYR A 383 5.36 16.10 -9.55
N TYR A 384 5.61 16.97 -8.60
CA TYR A 384 5.82 16.63 -7.19
C TYR A 384 4.61 17.05 -6.36
N GLN A 385 4.10 16.14 -5.52
CA GLN A 385 2.94 16.40 -4.66
C GLN A 385 3.33 17.28 -3.46
N ILE A 386 2.67 18.44 -3.33
CA ILE A 386 2.81 19.37 -2.20
C ILE A 386 1.73 19.08 -1.14
N THR A 387 0.46 18.97 -1.56
CA THR A 387 -0.67 18.59 -0.68
C THR A 387 -1.57 17.56 -1.37
N ALA A 388 -2.68 17.16 -0.74
CA ALA A 388 -3.53 16.05 -1.19
C ALA A 388 -3.96 16.14 -2.68
N ASN A 389 -4.28 17.33 -3.17
CA ASN A 389 -4.66 17.57 -4.58
C ASN A 389 -3.88 18.73 -5.22
N GLU A 390 -2.64 18.99 -4.77
CA GLU A 390 -1.84 20.12 -5.24
C GLU A 390 -0.43 19.65 -5.59
N PHE A 391 -0.04 19.88 -6.84
CA PHE A 391 1.16 19.33 -7.44
C PHE A 391 1.94 20.44 -8.17
N VAL A 392 3.26 20.49 -7.99
CA VAL A 392 4.13 21.40 -8.72
C VAL A 392 4.80 20.66 -9.88
N ASP A 393 4.81 21.27 -11.07
CA ASP A 393 5.47 20.72 -12.26
C ASP A 393 6.99 20.63 -12.01
N SER A 394 7.60 19.48 -12.32
CA SER A 394 9.03 19.25 -12.05
C SER A 394 9.96 20.23 -12.76
N ASP A 395 9.55 20.78 -13.90
CA ASP A 395 10.38 21.70 -14.68
C ASP A 395 10.42 23.10 -14.06
N ASN A 396 9.56 23.39 -13.07
CA ASN A 396 9.48 24.68 -12.39
C ASN A 396 10.17 24.72 -11.00
N VAL A 397 10.71 23.59 -10.54
CA VAL A 397 11.42 23.45 -9.26
C VAL A 397 12.77 22.73 -9.44
N GLU A 398 13.59 22.74 -8.41
CA GLU A 398 14.86 22.03 -8.34
C GLU A 398 14.86 21.13 -7.09
N ILE A 399 15.30 19.87 -7.20
CA ILE A 399 15.51 19.01 -6.03
C ILE A 399 16.74 19.51 -5.27
N VAL A 400 16.58 19.74 -3.97
CA VAL A 400 17.65 20.05 -3.03
C VAL A 400 18.00 18.75 -2.28
N ASN A 401 19.24 18.31 -2.42
CA ASN A 401 19.81 17.29 -1.54
C ASN A 401 20.46 18.00 -0.33
N GLU A 402 20.33 17.43 0.86
CA GLU A 402 21.04 17.87 2.08
C GLU A 402 22.51 17.40 2.10
#